data_AF-A0A7M7LLR3-F1
#
_entry.id   AF-A0A7M7LLR3-F1
#
_cell.length_a   1.000
_cell.length_b   1.000
_cell.length_c   1.000
_cell.angle_alpha   90.00
_cell.angle_beta   90.00
_cell.angle_gamma   90.00
#
_symmetry.space_group_name_H-M   'P 1'
#
loop_
_entity.id
_entity.type
_entity.pdbx_description
1 polymer ?
#
loop_
_entity_poly.entity_id
_entity_poly.type
_entity_poly.pdbx_seq_one_letter_code
_entity_poly.pdbx_strand_id
1 'polypeptide(L)'
;MNALAIDLNRTFGSHAKFRVGNKSQIFYIWYSLYAWGIPALIVGACLVIDLCDCTNLHLNYGNDGLCWLSSGNVNLFAFGVPLAALLFLNAILFTDTVVGIRLTKKAAEKALKERPALAKAKEELSLYIKLSGVMGFTWILAFVCEYANIPELWYIFTAINSLQGVFILLAFGFNKRIIAMWKEKLGVRPDDVTSSTADTKSTNTGNTMVKK
;
A
#
# COMPACT_ATOMS: atom_id res chain seq x y z
N MET A 1 4.12 -4.94 5.68
CA MET A 1 4.25 -4.35 4.32
C MET A 1 4.36 -5.41 3.23
N ASN A 2 5.30 -6.38 3.32
CA ASN A 2 5.46 -7.41 2.28
C ASN A 2 4.22 -8.30 2.07
N ALA A 3 3.57 -8.79 3.14
CA ALA A 3 2.33 -9.57 3.01
C ALA A 3 1.23 -8.82 2.23
N LEU A 4 1.14 -7.50 2.43
CA LEU A 4 0.19 -6.63 1.74
C LEU A 4 0.61 -6.35 0.29
N ALA A 5 1.90 -6.26 0.00
CA ALA A 5 2.40 -6.21 -1.37
C ALA A 5 2.04 -7.49 -2.15
N ILE A 6 2.14 -8.65 -1.51
CA ILE A 6 1.74 -9.93 -2.10
C ILE A 6 0.24 -9.98 -2.35
N ASP A 7 -0.58 -9.56 -1.37
CA ASP A 7 -2.04 -9.51 -1.51
C ASP A 7 -2.50 -8.57 -2.64
N LEU A 8 -1.91 -7.38 -2.71
CA LEU A 8 -2.13 -6.42 -3.80
C LEU A 8 -1.74 -7.01 -5.15
N ASN A 9 -0.58 -7.68 -5.24
CA ASN A 9 -0.15 -8.29 -6.49
C ASN A 9 -1.05 -9.45 -6.93
N ARG A 10 -1.56 -10.22 -5.99
CA ARG A 10 -2.52 -11.30 -6.30
C ARG A 10 -3.86 -10.76 -6.80
N THR A 11 -4.26 -9.57 -6.32
CA THR A 11 -5.52 -8.93 -6.68
C THR A 11 -5.43 -8.15 -7.99
N PHE A 12 -4.32 -7.45 -8.21
CA PHE A 12 -4.17 -6.45 -9.27
C PHE A 12 -2.96 -6.68 -10.20
N GLY A 13 -2.15 -7.70 -9.96
CA GLY A 13 -0.97 -8.04 -10.78
C GLY A 13 -1.31 -8.44 -12.20
N SER A 14 -0.31 -8.43 -13.09
CA SER A 14 -0.52 -8.66 -14.54
C SER A 14 -1.10 -10.04 -14.85
N HIS A 15 -0.83 -11.03 -14.00
CA HIS A 15 -1.32 -12.39 -14.09
C HIS A 15 -2.45 -12.71 -13.11
N ALA A 16 -3.05 -11.70 -12.47
CA ALA A 16 -4.14 -11.89 -11.52
C ALA A 16 -5.32 -12.60 -12.20
N LYS A 17 -5.49 -13.89 -11.93
CA LYS A 17 -6.73 -14.63 -12.23
C LYS A 17 -7.68 -14.33 -11.09
N PHE A 18 -8.82 -13.67 -11.34
CA PHE A 18 -9.91 -13.51 -10.36
C PHE A 18 -10.31 -14.90 -9.82
N ARG A 19 -9.65 -15.35 -8.75
CA ARG A 19 -9.90 -16.65 -8.10
C ARG A 19 -10.81 -16.39 -6.92
N VAL A 20 -12.11 -16.32 -7.18
CA VAL A 20 -13.14 -16.44 -6.14
C VAL A 20 -13.17 -17.92 -5.74
N GLY A 21 -12.59 -18.26 -4.59
CA GLY A 21 -12.58 -19.62 -4.08
C GLY A 21 -12.31 -19.68 -2.59
N ASN A 22 -13.03 -20.58 -1.89
CA ASN A 22 -13.13 -20.77 -0.44
C ASN A 22 -11.81 -21.10 0.32
N LYS A 23 -10.63 -20.91 -0.29
CA LYS A 23 -9.33 -21.24 0.34
C LYS A 23 -8.78 -20.11 1.25
N SER A 24 -9.48 -19.00 1.44
CA SER A 24 -8.90 -17.76 2.02
C SER A 24 -8.38 -17.91 3.46
N GLN A 25 -9.03 -18.72 4.31
CA GLN A 25 -8.68 -18.83 5.73
C GLN A 25 -7.33 -19.51 5.96
N ILE A 26 -7.07 -20.64 5.28
CA ILE A 26 -5.78 -21.34 5.39
C ILE A 26 -4.64 -20.44 4.87
N PHE A 27 -4.87 -19.73 3.76
CA PHE A 27 -3.89 -18.78 3.25
C PHE A 27 -3.60 -17.67 4.27
N TYR A 28 -4.63 -17.08 4.88
CA TYR A 28 -4.46 -16.03 5.90
C TYR A 28 -3.60 -16.50 7.08
N ILE A 29 -3.81 -17.73 7.55
CA ILE A 29 -3.01 -18.33 8.63
C ILE A 29 -1.54 -18.43 8.20
N TRP A 30 -1.26 -18.97 7.01
CA TRP A 30 0.11 -19.07 6.50
C TRP A 30 0.80 -17.71 6.33
N TYR A 31 0.09 -16.70 5.82
CA TYR A 31 0.62 -15.34 5.71
C TYR A 31 0.91 -14.72 7.08
N SER A 32 0.06 -14.99 8.07
CA SER A 32 0.25 -14.51 9.44
C SER A 32 1.46 -15.17 10.07
N LEU A 33 1.58 -16.49 9.98
CA LEU A 33 2.75 -17.22 10.47
C LEU A 33 4.05 -16.73 9.81
N TYR A 34 4.03 -16.47 8.51
CA TYR A 34 5.17 -15.88 7.80
C TYR A 34 5.51 -14.47 8.32
N ALA A 35 4.51 -13.59 8.38
CA ALA A 35 4.70 -12.18 8.72
C ALA A 35 5.14 -11.95 10.17
N TRP A 36 4.71 -12.81 11.09
CA TRP A 36 5.08 -12.73 12.51
C TRP A 36 6.29 -13.61 12.83
N GLY A 37 6.35 -14.81 12.24
CA GLY A 37 7.36 -15.81 12.57
C GLY A 37 8.76 -15.43 12.12
N ILE A 38 8.93 -14.86 10.91
CA ILE A 38 10.27 -14.47 10.43
C ILE A 38 10.87 -13.35 11.30
N PRO A 39 10.17 -12.23 11.58
CA PRO A 39 10.69 -11.23 12.50
C PRO A 39 10.97 -11.78 13.91
N ALA A 40 10.07 -12.62 14.45
CA ALA A 40 10.26 -13.22 15.77
C ALA A 40 11.50 -14.12 15.82
N LEU A 41 11.77 -14.88 14.75
CA LEU A 41 12.96 -15.72 14.64
C LEU A 41 14.25 -14.89 14.61
N ILE A 42 14.27 -13.82 13.79
CA ILE A 42 15.43 -12.93 13.69
C ILE A 42 15.73 -12.26 15.03
N VAL A 43 14.69 -11.66 15.66
CA VAL A 43 14.83 -10.99 16.96
C VAL A 43 15.19 -11.98 18.06
N GLY A 44 14.56 -13.16 18.08
CA GLY A 44 14.87 -14.21 19.04
C GLY A 44 16.32 -14.69 18.95
N ALA A 45 16.84 -14.88 17.73
CA ALA A 45 18.25 -15.22 17.53
C ALA A 45 19.19 -14.11 18.03
N CYS A 46 18.88 -12.85 17.74
CA CYS A 46 19.66 -11.72 18.24
C CYS A 46 19.67 -11.66 19.77
N LEU A 47 18.50 -11.86 20.42
CA LEU A 47 18.38 -11.87 21.87
C LEU A 47 19.15 -13.04 22.52
N VAL A 48 19.11 -14.23 21.91
CA VAL A 48 19.90 -15.37 22.42
C VAL A 48 21.39 -15.07 22.36
N ILE A 49 21.87 -14.48 21.26
CA ILE A 49 23.28 -14.11 21.09
C ILE A 49 23.69 -13.07 22.14
N ASP A 50 22.87 -12.05 22.37
CA ASP A 50 23.06 -10.99 23.38
C ASP A 50 23.16 -11.58 24.80
N LEU A 51 22.23 -12.47 25.18
CA LEU A 51 22.16 -13.02 26.54
C LEU A 51 23.22 -14.09 26.84
N CYS A 52 23.61 -14.87 25.83
CA CYS A 52 24.45 -16.03 26.05
C CYS A 52 25.95 -15.75 25.84
N ASP A 53 26.30 -14.62 25.22
CA ASP A 53 27.67 -14.23 24.84
C ASP A 53 28.44 -15.36 24.13
N CYS A 54 27.71 -16.23 23.42
CA CYS A 54 28.25 -17.47 22.86
C CYS A 54 29.09 -17.26 21.60
N THR A 55 29.14 -16.04 21.08
CA THR A 55 29.73 -15.72 19.77
C THR A 55 30.60 -14.50 19.88
N ASN A 56 31.63 -14.40 19.02
CA ASN A 56 32.46 -13.20 18.92
C ASN A 56 31.72 -11.98 18.30
N LEU A 57 30.39 -12.06 18.09
CA LEU A 57 29.59 -10.92 17.71
C LEU A 57 29.24 -10.14 18.97
N HIS A 58 29.84 -8.96 19.13
CA HIS A 58 29.39 -7.97 20.11
C HIS A 58 28.03 -7.40 19.68
N LEU A 59 26.96 -8.14 19.94
CA LEU A 59 25.58 -7.71 19.77
C LEU A 59 25.11 -7.26 21.16
N ASN A 60 24.90 -5.96 21.32
CA ASN A 60 24.39 -5.38 22.56
C ASN A 60 23.08 -4.66 22.26
N TYR A 61 21.99 -5.10 22.90
CA TYR A 61 20.73 -4.37 22.94
C TYR A 61 20.79 -3.24 23.97
N GLY A 62 20.53 -2.00 23.54
CA GLY A 62 20.48 -0.83 24.43
C GLY A 62 21.83 -0.49 25.07
N ASN A 63 22.56 0.45 24.47
CA ASN A 63 23.73 1.08 25.10
C ASN A 63 23.38 2.52 25.50
N ASP A 64 24.27 3.24 26.19
CA ASP A 64 24.08 4.65 26.62
C ASP A 64 23.84 5.65 25.46
N GLY A 65 23.93 5.20 24.20
CA GLY A 65 23.55 5.96 23.01
C GLY A 65 22.12 5.69 22.55
N LEU A 66 21.52 6.64 21.83
CA LEU A 66 20.15 6.62 21.27
C LEU A 66 19.81 5.41 20.34
N CYS A 67 20.69 4.42 20.17
CA CYS A 67 20.50 3.30 19.26
C CYS A 67 20.04 2.02 19.98
N TRP A 68 19.01 1.38 19.42
CA TRP A 68 18.43 0.14 19.94
C TRP A 68 19.29 -1.12 19.69
N LEU A 69 20.22 -1.08 18.72
CA LEU A 69 21.12 -2.20 18.37
C LEU A 69 22.52 -1.65 18.08
N SER A 70 23.47 -1.88 18.98
CA SER A 70 24.65 -1.00 19.14
C SER A 70 25.85 -1.27 18.22
N SER A 71 25.85 -2.33 17.40
CA SER A 71 27.00 -2.66 16.53
C SER A 71 26.67 -2.51 15.05
N GLY A 72 27.31 -1.55 14.36
CA GLY A 72 26.98 -1.16 12.98
C GLY A 72 26.92 -2.33 11.98
N ASN A 73 27.94 -3.19 11.97
CA ASN A 73 27.95 -4.36 11.08
C ASN A 73 26.85 -5.37 11.42
N VAL A 74 26.62 -5.63 12.71
CA VAL A 74 25.60 -6.59 13.17
C VAL A 74 24.20 -6.05 12.90
N ASN A 75 23.96 -4.77 13.13
CA ASN A 75 22.70 -4.10 12.78
C ASN A 75 22.43 -4.16 11.27
N LEU A 76 23.44 -3.93 10.44
CA LEU A 76 23.31 -4.07 8.99
C LEU A 76 22.92 -5.51 8.60
N PHE A 77 23.57 -6.53 9.15
CA PHE A 77 23.25 -7.93 8.80
C PHE A 77 21.94 -8.44 9.42
N ALA A 78 21.64 -8.07 10.66
CA ALA A 78 20.46 -8.53 11.40
C ALA A 78 19.17 -7.82 10.96
N PHE A 79 19.27 -6.55 10.56
CA PHE A 79 18.11 -5.73 10.21
C PHE A 79 18.19 -5.19 8.78
N GLY A 80 19.32 -4.56 8.43
CA GLY A 80 19.49 -3.90 7.13
C GLY A 80 19.36 -4.84 5.93
N VAL A 81 20.02 -5.99 5.94
CA VAL A 81 19.98 -6.98 4.85
C VAL A 81 18.59 -7.59 4.70
N PRO A 82 17.93 -8.12 5.75
CA PRO A 82 16.54 -8.57 5.66
C PRO A 82 15.59 -7.48 5.14
N LEU A 83 15.74 -6.24 5.61
CA LEU A 83 14.93 -5.11 5.16
C LEU A 83 15.16 -4.79 3.68
N ALA A 84 16.41 -4.77 3.22
CA ALA A 84 16.76 -4.55 1.82
C ALA A 84 16.17 -5.64 0.91
N ALA A 85 16.26 -6.91 1.31
CA ALA A 85 15.65 -8.02 0.59
C ALA A 85 14.12 -7.87 0.51
N LEU A 86 13.47 -7.47 1.61
CA LEU A 86 12.03 -7.21 1.62
C LEU A 86 11.64 -6.04 0.70
N LEU A 87 12.40 -4.95 0.69
CA LEU A 87 12.17 -3.81 -0.19
C LEU A 87 12.32 -4.20 -1.67
N PHE A 88 13.33 -5.00 -2.00
CA PHE A 88 13.54 -5.50 -3.35
C PHE A 88 12.36 -6.37 -3.81
N LEU A 89 11.92 -7.32 -2.98
CA LEU A 89 10.75 -8.14 -3.28
C LEU A 89 9.48 -7.28 -3.44
N ASN A 90 9.28 -6.28 -2.58
CA ASN A 90 8.16 -5.35 -2.71
C ASN A 90 8.23 -4.53 -4.00
N ALA A 91 9.42 -4.16 -4.47
CA ALA A 91 9.60 -3.45 -5.74
C ALA A 91 9.19 -4.29 -6.95
N ILE A 92 9.52 -5.58 -6.95
CA ILE A 92 9.08 -6.54 -7.99
C ILE A 92 7.54 -6.64 -7.97
N LEU A 93 6.96 -6.88 -6.79
CA LEU A 93 5.51 -7.02 -6.63
C LEU A 93 4.76 -5.73 -6.98
N PHE A 94 5.32 -4.57 -6.61
CA PHE A 94 4.77 -3.27 -6.97
C PHE A 94 4.75 -3.07 -8.48
N THR A 95 5.85 -3.41 -9.15
CA THR A 95 5.95 -3.27 -10.61
C THR A 95 4.92 -4.15 -11.32
N ASP A 96 4.79 -5.42 -10.92
CA ASP A 96 3.78 -6.34 -11.48
C ASP A 96 2.34 -5.84 -11.20
N THR A 97 2.08 -5.35 -9.99
CA THR A 97 0.81 -4.71 -9.61
C THR A 97 0.50 -3.50 -10.51
N VAL A 98 1.46 -2.60 -10.71
CA VAL A 98 1.27 -1.41 -11.56
C VAL A 98 1.01 -1.81 -13.01
N VAL A 99 1.74 -2.79 -13.53
CA VAL A 99 1.53 -3.32 -14.89
C VAL A 99 0.12 -3.89 -15.03
N GLY A 100 -0.32 -4.74 -14.10
CA GLY A 100 -1.66 -5.32 -14.13
C GLY A 100 -2.78 -4.29 -14.03
N ILE A 101 -2.61 -3.27 -13.18
CA ILE A 101 -3.55 -2.13 -13.09
C ILE A 101 -3.60 -1.37 -14.42
N ARG A 102 -2.46 -1.07 -15.04
CA ARG A 102 -2.41 -0.36 -16.34
C ARG A 102 -3.08 -1.16 -17.45
N LEU A 103 -2.83 -2.47 -17.52
CA LEU A 103 -3.47 -3.36 -18.49
C LEU A 103 -5.00 -3.37 -18.31
N THR A 104 -5.46 -3.49 -17.07
CA THR A 104 -6.89 -3.50 -16.73
C THR A 104 -7.54 -2.16 -17.05
N LYS A 105 -6.90 -1.03 -16.68
CA LYS A 105 -7.39 0.31 -17.00
C LYS A 105 -7.46 0.53 -18.51
N LYS A 106 -6.42 0.18 -19.27
CA LYS A 106 -6.41 0.31 -20.73
C LYS A 106 -7.50 -0.52 -21.40
N ALA A 107 -7.80 -1.72 -20.88
CA ALA A 107 -8.92 -2.53 -21.36
C ALA A 107 -10.27 -1.87 -21.07
N ALA A 108 -10.46 -1.31 -19.87
CA ALA A 108 -11.67 -0.59 -19.49
C ALA A 108 -11.87 0.73 -20.28
N GLU A 109 -10.78 1.44 -20.59
CA GLU A 109 -10.81 2.67 -21.39
C GLU A 109 -11.28 2.42 -22.82
N LYS A 110 -10.97 1.25 -23.42
CA LYS A 110 -11.52 0.87 -24.72
C LYS A 110 -13.05 0.67 -24.69
N ALA A 111 -13.64 0.48 -23.51
CA ALA A 111 -15.06 0.24 -23.33
C ALA A 111 -15.84 1.46 -22.81
N LEU A 112 -15.17 2.53 -22.37
CA LEU A 112 -15.79 3.71 -21.76
C LEU A 112 -15.44 5.00 -22.50
N LYS A 113 -16.30 6.02 -22.33
CA LYS A 113 -16.14 7.35 -22.91
C LYS A 113 -14.83 8.02 -22.46
N GLU A 114 -14.17 8.73 -23.39
CA GLU A 114 -12.92 9.42 -23.12
C GLU A 114 -13.06 10.45 -21.97
N ARG A 115 -12.15 10.36 -21.00
CA ARG A 115 -11.96 11.37 -19.94
C ARG A 115 -10.74 12.24 -20.28
N PRO A 116 -10.70 13.50 -19.82
CA PRO A 116 -9.55 14.38 -20.01
C PRO A 116 -8.25 13.75 -19.47
N ALA A 117 -7.18 13.82 -20.25
CA ALA A 117 -5.91 13.16 -19.96
C ALA A 117 -5.32 13.54 -18.59
N LEU A 118 -5.43 14.83 -18.22
CA LEU A 118 -4.93 15.33 -16.93
C LEU A 118 -5.66 14.69 -15.73
N ALA A 119 -6.98 14.48 -15.82
CA ALA A 119 -7.74 13.86 -14.74
C ALA A 119 -7.33 12.39 -14.55
N LYS A 120 -7.07 11.68 -15.65
CA LYS A 120 -6.58 10.29 -15.62
C LYS A 120 -5.20 10.20 -14.97
N ALA A 121 -4.26 11.05 -15.41
CA ALA A 121 -2.90 11.07 -14.88
C ALA A 121 -2.88 11.36 -13.36
N LYS A 122 -3.72 12.29 -12.89
CA LYS A 122 -3.86 12.60 -11.47
C LYS A 122 -4.39 11.41 -10.66
N GLU A 123 -5.38 10.69 -11.19
CA GLU A 123 -5.95 9.51 -10.54
C GLU A 123 -4.92 8.36 -10.45
N GLU A 124 -4.17 8.13 -11.52
CA GLU A 124 -3.10 7.13 -11.54
C GLU A 124 -1.97 7.46 -10.57
N LEU A 125 -1.48 8.71 -10.60
CA LEU A 125 -0.45 9.16 -9.67
C LEU A 125 -0.90 9.02 -8.22
N SER A 126 -2.15 9.42 -7.91
CA SER A 126 -2.71 9.24 -6.58
C SER A 126 -2.76 7.78 -6.17
N LEU A 127 -3.18 6.88 -7.07
CA LEU A 127 -3.20 5.45 -6.81
C LEU A 127 -1.80 4.89 -6.56
N TYR A 128 -0.80 5.24 -7.38
CA TYR A 128 0.57 4.77 -7.18
C TYR A 128 1.19 5.27 -5.88
N ILE A 129 0.94 6.52 -5.50
CA ILE A 129 1.38 7.09 -4.21
C ILE A 129 0.74 6.34 -3.03
N LYS A 130 -0.55 6.01 -3.12
CA LYS A 130 -1.23 5.23 -2.09
C LYS A 130 -0.64 3.82 -1.96
N LEU A 131 -0.40 3.16 -3.09
CA LEU A 131 0.19 1.83 -3.12
C LEU A 131 1.63 1.83 -2.59
N SER A 132 2.46 2.81 -2.97
CA SER A 132 3.85 2.90 -2.52
C SER A 132 3.96 3.11 -1.01
N GLY A 133 3.12 3.98 -0.43
CA GLY A 133 3.10 4.23 1.02
C GLY A 133 2.74 2.98 1.83
N VAL A 134 1.89 2.11 1.29
CA VAL A 134 1.49 0.84 1.92
C VAL A 134 2.56 -0.25 1.78
N MET A 135 3.32 -0.25 0.68
CA MET A 135 4.38 -1.23 0.43
C MET A 135 5.70 -0.93 1.13
N GLY A 136 5.84 0.26 1.75
CA GLY A 136 6.96 0.52 2.65
C GLY A 136 8.20 1.13 2.03
N PHE A 137 8.12 1.72 0.85
CA PHE A 137 9.29 2.35 0.22
C PHE A 137 9.86 3.55 1.00
N THR A 138 9.14 4.05 2.01
CA THR A 138 9.65 5.03 2.98
C THR A 138 10.91 4.54 3.69
N TRP A 139 11.09 3.22 3.83
CA TRP A 139 12.27 2.61 4.44
C TRP A 139 13.54 2.77 3.60
N ILE A 140 13.44 3.11 2.31
CA ILE A 140 14.62 3.47 1.49
C ILE A 140 15.35 4.67 2.11
N LEU A 141 14.60 5.60 2.73
CA LEU A 141 15.19 6.75 3.42
C LEU A 141 16.10 6.34 4.58
N ALA A 142 15.88 5.18 5.22
CA ALA A 142 16.78 4.69 6.27
C ALA A 142 18.20 4.45 5.73
N PHE A 143 18.32 3.83 4.54
CA PHE A 143 19.59 3.63 3.87
C PHE A 143 20.23 4.95 3.42
N VAL A 144 19.40 5.92 3.01
CA VAL A 144 19.88 7.28 2.68
C VAL A 144 20.43 7.98 3.92
N CYS A 145 19.76 7.87 5.07
CA CYS A 145 20.22 8.46 6.33
C CYS A 145 21.55 7.84 6.77
N GLU A 146 21.66 6.50 6.68
CA GLU A 146 22.88 5.76 6.98
C GLU A 146 24.04 6.17 6.05
N TYR A 147 23.79 6.22 4.74
CA TYR A 147 24.80 6.57 3.75
C TYR A 147 25.24 8.03 3.84
N ALA A 148 24.30 8.95 4.07
CA ALA A 148 24.60 10.37 4.17
C ALA A 148 25.32 10.73 5.47
N ASN A 149 25.14 9.95 6.54
CA ASN A 149 25.72 10.18 7.87
C ASN A 149 25.37 11.58 8.43
N ILE A 150 24.12 12.00 8.21
CA ILE A 150 23.57 13.29 8.66
C ILE A 150 22.51 13.01 9.74
N PRO A 151 22.72 13.41 11.01
CA PRO A 151 21.77 13.17 12.10
C PRO A 151 20.38 13.79 11.85
N GLU A 152 20.32 14.94 11.18
CA GLU A 152 19.08 15.67 10.89
C GLU A 152 18.12 14.87 10.00
N LEU A 153 18.68 14.09 9.07
CA LEU A 153 17.92 13.20 8.18
C LEU A 153 17.18 12.10 8.96
N TRP A 154 17.73 11.64 10.09
CA TRP A 154 17.07 10.66 10.95
C TRP A 154 15.80 11.20 11.61
N TYR A 155 15.75 12.49 11.98
CA TYR A 155 14.53 13.10 12.51
C TYR A 155 13.44 13.19 11.43
N ILE A 156 13.81 13.57 10.21
CA ILE A 156 12.87 13.61 9.07
C ILE A 156 12.35 12.22 8.76
N PHE A 157 13.24 11.22 8.68
CA PHE A 157 12.88 9.81 8.50
C PHE A 157 11.91 9.33 9.57
N THR A 158 12.20 9.63 10.84
CA THR A 158 11.37 9.22 11.99
C THR A 158 9.99 9.87 11.91
N ALA A 159 9.90 11.16 11.59
CA ALA A 159 8.64 11.85 11.40
C ALA A 159 7.80 11.25 10.26
N ILE A 160 8.42 11.00 9.10
CA ILE A 160 7.74 10.40 7.94
C ILE A 160 7.20 9.01 8.28
N ASN A 161 7.99 8.15 8.93
CA ASN A 161 7.55 6.81 9.28
C ASN A 161 6.48 6.81 10.37
N SER A 162 6.58 7.71 11.35
CA SER A 162 5.54 7.88 12.39
C SER A 162 4.19 8.32 11.77
N LEU A 163 4.23 9.15 10.72
CA LEU A 163 3.04 9.60 9.99
C LEU A 163 2.56 8.60 8.93
N GLN A 164 3.32 7.55 8.62
CA GLN A 164 2.96 6.59 7.58
C GLN A 164 1.63 5.88 7.88
N GLY A 165 1.37 5.53 9.15
CA GLY A 165 0.10 4.95 9.56
C GLY A 165 -1.09 5.88 9.33
N VAL A 166 -0.92 7.17 9.64
CA VAL A 166 -1.93 8.21 9.39
C VAL A 166 -2.19 8.36 7.89
N PHE A 167 -1.13 8.39 7.08
CA PHE A 167 -1.25 8.42 5.63
C PHE A 167 -2.07 7.23 5.10
N ILE A 168 -1.80 6.01 5.57
CA ILE A 168 -2.55 4.81 5.15
C ILE A 168 -4.03 4.93 5.53
N LEU A 169 -4.32 5.36 6.76
CA LEU A 169 -5.68 5.57 7.24
C LEU A 169 -6.43 6.58 6.34
N LEU A 170 -5.82 7.72 6.02
CA LEU A 170 -6.42 8.73 5.15
C LEU A 170 -6.59 8.23 3.72
N ALA A 171 -5.58 7.54 3.18
CA ALA A 171 -5.56 7.04 1.81
C ALA A 171 -6.65 6.00 1.52
N PHE A 172 -6.94 5.12 2.48
CA PHE A 172 -7.82 3.95 2.31
C PHE A 172 -9.09 4.01 3.16
N GLY A 173 -9.03 4.56 4.37
CA GLY A 173 -10.16 4.62 5.32
C GLY A 173 -11.17 5.74 5.04
N PHE A 174 -10.75 6.86 4.43
CA PHE A 174 -11.62 8.02 4.17
C PHE A 174 -12.04 8.15 2.70
N ASN A 175 -12.11 7.03 1.98
CA ASN A 175 -12.59 7.06 0.60
C ASN A 175 -14.12 7.24 0.54
N LYS A 176 -14.63 7.84 -0.56
CA LYS A 176 -16.07 8.14 -0.73
C LYS A 176 -16.96 6.92 -0.49
N ARG A 177 -16.50 5.73 -0.89
CA ARG A 177 -17.21 4.47 -0.71
C ARG A 177 -17.31 4.08 0.77
N ILE A 178 -16.21 4.15 1.52
CA ILE A 178 -16.18 3.85 2.96
C ILE A 178 -17.02 4.86 3.72
N ILE A 179 -16.92 6.15 3.40
CA ILE A 179 -17.75 7.19 4.01
C ILE A 179 -19.24 6.95 3.73
N ALA A 180 -19.61 6.58 2.50
CA ALA A 180 -20.99 6.23 2.17
C ALA A 180 -21.48 5.01 2.98
N MET A 181 -20.67 3.96 3.09
CA MET A 181 -21.00 2.78 3.91
C MET A 181 -21.16 3.15 5.40
N TRP A 182 -20.33 4.06 5.93
CA TRP A 182 -20.50 4.55 7.30
C TRP A 182 -21.77 5.38 7.48
N LYS A 183 -22.10 6.26 6.53
CA LYS A 183 -23.34 7.06 6.56
C LYS A 183 -24.58 6.18 6.55
N GLU A 184 -24.59 5.15 5.71
CA GLU A 184 -25.65 4.15 5.65
C GLU A 184 -25.80 3.42 7.00
N LYS A 185 -24.70 2.93 7.58
CA LYS A 185 -24.71 2.24 8.88
C LYS A 185 -25.16 3.14 10.04
N LEU A 186 -24.89 4.44 9.94
CA LEU A 186 -25.30 5.45 10.92
C LEU A 186 -26.73 5.97 10.67
N GLY A 187 -27.46 5.42 9.70
CA GLY A 187 -28.84 5.79 9.42
C GLY A 187 -29.00 7.15 8.74
N VAL A 188 -27.92 7.74 8.23
CA VAL A 188 -27.95 8.98 7.46
C VAL A 188 -28.36 8.62 6.02
N ARG A 189 -29.66 8.58 5.76
CA ARG A 189 -30.20 8.41 4.41
C ARG A 189 -29.68 9.54 3.50
N PRO A 190 -29.23 9.23 2.27
CA PRO A 190 -28.88 10.26 1.29
C PRO A 190 -30.15 10.83 0.67
N ASP A 191 -30.90 11.59 1.44
CA ASP A 191 -31.82 12.60 0.91
C ASP A 191 -31.02 13.92 0.88
N ASP A 192 -31.09 14.67 -0.23
CA ASP A 192 -30.47 16.00 -0.48
C ASP A 192 -29.12 16.11 -1.24
N VAL A 193 -28.82 15.27 -2.23
CA VAL A 193 -27.80 15.63 -3.26
C VAL A 193 -28.28 15.44 -4.71
N THR A 194 -29.59 15.30 -4.96
CA THR A 194 -30.10 15.29 -6.34
C THR A 194 -31.45 15.99 -6.45
N SER A 195 -31.42 17.32 -6.36
CA SER A 195 -32.50 18.18 -6.86
C SER A 195 -31.88 19.43 -7.46
N SER A 196 -32.27 19.75 -8.70
CA SER A 196 -31.76 20.83 -9.58
C SER A 196 -30.53 20.40 -10.39
N THR A 197 -30.69 19.78 -11.56
CA THR A 197 -31.18 20.48 -12.75
C THR A 197 -31.78 19.45 -13.72
N ALA A 198 -33.10 19.30 -13.69
CA ALA A 198 -33.85 18.73 -14.79
C ALA A 198 -34.26 19.90 -15.69
N ASP A 199 -33.55 20.08 -16.79
CA ASP A 199 -34.08 20.78 -17.97
C ASP A 199 -33.48 20.11 -19.21
N THR A 200 -34.20 19.13 -19.74
CA THR A 200 -34.02 18.64 -21.10
C THR A 200 -35.39 18.66 -21.75
N LYS A 201 -35.69 19.75 -22.44
CA LYS A 201 -36.75 19.80 -23.45
C LYS A 201 -36.37 18.84 -24.56
N SER A 202 -37.10 17.72 -24.68
CA SER A 202 -37.06 16.85 -25.85
C SER A 202 -38.28 17.14 -26.72
N THR A 203 -37.94 17.61 -27.92
CA THR A 203 -38.68 17.64 -29.19
C THR A 203 -39.63 16.46 -29.40
N ASN A 204 -40.88 16.76 -29.76
CA ASN A 204 -41.83 15.79 -30.28
C ASN A 204 -41.97 15.99 -31.80
N THR A 205 -41.32 15.13 -32.59
CA THR A 205 -41.49 15.05 -34.05
C THR A 205 -42.26 13.77 -34.35
N GLY A 206 -43.47 13.90 -34.90
CA GLY A 206 -44.33 12.75 -35.21
C GLY A 206 -45.25 13.02 -36.40
N ASN A 207 -44.72 12.72 -37.59
CA ASN A 207 -45.36 12.19 -38.80
C ASN A 207 -46.80 12.60 -39.17
N THR A 208 -46.91 13.44 -40.21
CA THR A 208 -48.12 13.55 -41.04
C THR A 208 -48.03 12.57 -42.21
N MET A 209 -48.92 11.58 -42.21
CA MET A 209 -49.15 10.67 -43.33
C MET A 209 -49.95 11.34 -44.46
N VAL A 210 -49.55 10.99 -45.68
CA VAL A 210 -50.18 11.23 -46.98
C VAL A 210 -51.66 10.82 -47.00
N LYS A 211 -52.53 11.66 -47.58
CA LYS A 211 -53.79 11.21 -48.20
C LYS A 211 -54.24 12.15 -49.34
N LYS A 212 -54.30 11.54 -50.53
CA LYS A 212 -54.99 11.90 -51.79
C LYS A 212 -54.72 13.25 -52.43
#